data_AF-A0A2P8GVG5-F1
#
_entry.id   AF-A0A2P8GVG5-F1
#
_cell.length_a   1.000
_cell.length_b   1.000
_cell.length_c   1.000
_cell.angle_alpha   90.00
_cell.angle_beta   90.00
_cell.angle_gamma   90.00
#
_symmetry.space_group_name_H-M   'P 1'
#
loop_
_entity.id
_entity.type
_entity.pdbx_description
1 polymer ?
#
loop_
_entity_poly.entity_id
_entity_poly.type
_entity_poly.pdbx_seq_one_letter_code
_entity_poly.pdbx_strand_id
1 'polypeptide(L)'
;MRGHECGEHTTSGHTSAAPDTTRPVYASPDSRDVDIHDLIGRLGVRVEYRADLPPGRLGAYLDDERRILIRSGLTGPLERETLHHEYVHAKYRDRGSDPSAERRAERECASMLIDEREYAAAERSGLSPLGIAHQLDVPLAVVRVYQREILAGRLPDPRLRPRGEGEVADRPA
;
A
#
# COMPACT_ATOMS: atom_id res chain seq x y z
N MET A 1 67.50 -10.28 -32.54
CA MET A 1 68.01 -11.47 -31.82
C MET A 1 67.15 -11.66 -30.59
N ARG A 2 66.66 -12.90 -30.39
CA ARG A 2 66.26 -13.60 -29.15
C ARG A 2 65.88 -12.68 -27.97
N GLY A 3 64.65 -12.64 -27.48
CA GLY A 3 63.78 -13.76 -27.12
C GLY A 3 63.65 -13.78 -25.60
N HIS A 4 62.42 -13.89 -25.09
CA HIS A 4 62.02 -14.70 -23.93
C HIS A 4 60.62 -14.30 -23.48
N GLU A 5 59.71 -15.26 -23.65
CA GLU A 5 58.38 -15.34 -23.07
C GLU A 5 58.44 -15.43 -21.54
N CYS A 6 57.38 -14.97 -20.86
CA CYS A 6 56.90 -15.52 -19.58
C CYS A 6 55.58 -14.82 -19.20
N GLY A 7 54.52 -15.60 -18.93
CA GLY A 7 53.41 -15.14 -18.10
C GLY A 7 52.01 -15.32 -18.69
N GLU A 8 51.58 -16.57 -18.78
CA GLU A 8 50.18 -16.97 -18.94
C GLU A 8 49.35 -16.46 -17.75
N HIS A 9 48.19 -15.84 -17.97
CA HIS A 9 47.06 -15.94 -17.05
C HIS A 9 45.73 -15.85 -17.82
N THR A 10 45.17 -17.04 -17.97
CA THR A 10 43.78 -17.42 -18.22
C THR A 10 42.72 -16.33 -18.07
N THR A 11 41.94 -16.18 -19.14
CA THR A 11 40.61 -15.59 -19.17
C THR A 11 39.65 -16.36 -18.27
N SER A 12 39.15 -15.72 -17.22
CA SER A 12 37.94 -16.16 -16.52
C SER A 12 36.95 -15.01 -16.53
N GLY A 13 35.99 -15.09 -17.46
CA GLY A 13 34.82 -14.23 -17.46
C GLY A 13 34.01 -14.45 -16.18
N HIS A 14 33.88 -13.41 -15.37
CA HIS A 14 32.85 -13.31 -14.34
C HIS A 14 31.82 -12.30 -14.83
N THR A 15 30.80 -12.81 -15.54
CA THR A 15 29.53 -12.11 -15.68
C THR A 15 28.85 -12.18 -14.33
N SER A 16 29.05 -11.18 -13.49
CA SER A 16 28.24 -10.99 -12.28
C SER A 16 26.92 -10.37 -12.71
N ALA A 17 25.94 -11.24 -13.00
CA ALA A 17 24.55 -10.83 -13.06
C ALA A 17 24.15 -10.31 -11.67
N ALA A 18 23.71 -9.05 -11.62
CA ALA A 18 23.12 -8.47 -10.42
C ALA A 18 21.95 -9.35 -9.93
N PRO A 19 21.79 -9.57 -8.62
CA PRO A 19 20.65 -10.29 -8.12
C PRO A 19 19.37 -9.52 -8.44
N ASP A 20 18.53 -10.19 -9.23
CA ASP A 20 17.13 -9.88 -9.49
C ASP A 20 16.44 -9.50 -8.17
N THR A 21 16.05 -8.23 -8.06
CA THR A 21 15.28 -7.70 -6.94
C THR A 21 13.89 -8.31 -6.99
N THR A 22 13.78 -9.52 -6.44
CA THR A 22 12.51 -10.21 -6.23
C THR A 22 11.63 -9.32 -5.36
N ARG A 23 10.57 -8.77 -5.97
CA ARG A 23 9.49 -8.07 -5.29
C ARG A 23 8.94 -8.98 -4.18
N PRO A 24 8.65 -8.48 -2.97
CA PRO A 24 7.99 -9.31 -1.99
C PRO A 24 6.57 -9.59 -2.49
N VAL A 25 6.28 -10.87 -2.72
CA VAL A 25 4.94 -11.40 -2.96
C VAL A 25 4.18 -11.36 -1.64
N TYR A 26 3.51 -10.24 -1.37
CA TYR A 26 2.48 -10.15 -0.34
C TYR A 26 1.11 -10.07 -1.03
N ALA A 27 0.31 -11.12 -0.86
CA ALA A 27 -1.16 -11.15 -0.77
C ALA A 27 -1.71 -12.48 -1.33
N SER A 28 -2.60 -13.10 -0.57
CA SER A 28 -3.42 -14.23 -1.01
C SER A 28 -4.27 -13.89 -2.24
N PRO A 29 -4.54 -14.85 -3.15
CA PRO A 29 -5.12 -14.58 -4.47
C PRO A 29 -6.64 -14.38 -4.51
N ASP A 30 -7.30 -14.09 -3.38
CA ASP A 30 -8.77 -14.10 -3.29
C ASP A 30 -9.37 -12.78 -2.78
N SER A 31 -9.02 -11.69 -3.44
CA SER A 31 -9.87 -10.49 -3.55
C SER A 31 -9.41 -9.71 -4.78
N ARG A 32 -10.33 -9.00 -5.45
CA ARG A 32 -10.01 -8.23 -6.65
C ARG A 32 -9.18 -7.01 -6.25
N ASP A 33 -7.87 -7.18 -6.11
CA ASP A 33 -6.91 -6.09 -5.96
C ASP A 33 -6.91 -5.27 -7.24
N VAL A 34 -7.82 -4.30 -7.31
CA VAL A 34 -7.75 -3.28 -8.36
C VAL A 34 -6.57 -2.40 -7.99
N ASP A 35 -5.57 -2.36 -8.86
CA ASP A 35 -4.42 -1.48 -8.71
C ASP A 35 -4.91 -0.03 -8.49
N ILE A 36 -4.40 0.62 -7.45
CA ILE A 36 -4.75 2.01 -7.13
C ILE A 36 -4.45 2.95 -8.30
N HIS A 37 -3.42 2.66 -9.10
CA HIS A 37 -3.12 3.44 -10.30
C HIS A 37 -4.20 3.28 -11.37
N ASP A 38 -4.79 2.09 -11.52
CA ASP A 38 -5.91 1.86 -12.43
C ASP A 38 -7.15 2.62 -11.95
N LEU A 39 -7.43 2.61 -10.64
CA LEU A 39 -8.54 3.36 -10.06
C LEU A 39 -8.38 4.87 -10.31
N ILE A 40 -7.20 5.42 -10.07
CA ILE A 40 -6.86 6.82 -10.35
C ILE A 40 -7.00 7.12 -11.85
N GLY A 41 -6.48 6.24 -12.71
CA GLY A 41 -6.56 6.37 -14.17
C GLY A 41 -7.99 6.38 -14.69
N ARG A 42 -8.89 5.55 -14.12
CA ARG A 42 -10.33 5.55 -14.46
C ARG A 42 -11.04 6.85 -14.11
N LEU A 43 -10.52 7.60 -13.13
CA LEU A 43 -11.00 8.97 -12.85
C LEU A 43 -10.45 10.00 -13.84
N GLY A 44 -9.57 9.63 -14.77
CA GLY A 44 -8.88 10.56 -15.65
C GLY A 44 -7.91 11.46 -14.89
N VAL A 45 -7.33 10.96 -13.78
CA VAL A 45 -6.36 11.67 -12.95
C VAL A 45 -4.98 11.08 -13.19
N ARG A 46 -3.95 11.93 -13.21
CA ARG A 46 -2.55 11.50 -13.41
C ARG A 46 -1.78 11.57 -12.09
N VAL A 47 -0.95 10.58 -11.84
CA VAL A 47 -0.03 10.56 -10.69
C VAL A 47 1.32 11.13 -11.11
N GLU A 48 1.93 11.92 -10.24
CA GLU A 48 3.27 12.44 -10.46
C GLU A 48 4.09 12.51 -9.17
N TYR A 49 5.33 12.03 -9.26
CA TYR A 49 6.24 12.01 -8.13
C TYR A 49 7.11 13.27 -8.12
N ARG A 50 7.18 13.93 -6.96
CA ARG A 50 7.81 15.23 -6.76
C ARG A 50 8.70 15.22 -5.51
N ALA A 51 9.92 15.74 -5.64
CA ALA A 51 10.80 15.93 -4.49
C ALA A 51 10.52 17.25 -3.74
N ASP A 52 9.88 18.21 -4.41
CA ASP A 52 9.72 19.61 -4.03
C ASP A 52 8.37 19.93 -3.35
N LEU A 53 7.68 18.92 -2.81
CA LEU A 53 6.48 19.13 -2.00
C LEU A 53 6.81 19.86 -0.67
N PRO A 54 5.94 20.76 -0.16
CA PRO A 54 6.14 21.45 1.10
C PRO A 54 6.47 20.48 2.26
N PRO A 55 7.33 20.87 3.22
CA PRO A 55 7.67 20.01 4.36
C PRO A 55 6.44 19.46 5.08
N GLY A 56 6.46 18.17 5.42
CA GLY A 56 5.35 17.48 6.08
C GLY A 56 4.21 17.03 5.16
N ARG A 57 4.20 17.44 3.87
CA ARG A 57 3.20 16.99 2.89
C ARG A 57 3.70 15.76 2.13
N LEU A 58 2.97 14.65 2.21
CA LEU A 58 3.31 13.41 1.48
C LEU A 58 2.63 13.33 0.12
N GLY A 59 1.44 13.91 -0.04
CA GLY A 59 0.73 13.99 -1.30
C GLY A 59 -0.14 15.23 -1.41
N ALA A 60 -0.70 15.44 -2.60
CA ALA A 60 -1.73 16.44 -2.85
C ALA A 60 -2.52 16.13 -4.12
N TYR A 61 -3.83 16.11 -4.03
CA TYR A 61 -4.73 16.16 -5.17
C TYR A 61 -5.01 17.61 -5.61
N LEU A 62 -4.83 17.87 -6.90
CA LEU A 62 -5.07 19.16 -7.56
C LEU A 62 -6.25 19.02 -8.53
N ASP A 63 -7.44 19.47 -8.11
CA ASP A 63 -8.68 19.25 -8.86
C ASP A 63 -8.70 19.92 -10.23
N ASP A 64 -8.22 21.16 -10.31
CA ASP A 64 -8.21 21.95 -11.54
C ASP A 64 -7.28 21.34 -12.60
N GLU A 65 -6.24 20.63 -12.18
CA GLU A 65 -5.25 20.01 -13.07
C GLU A 65 -5.49 18.51 -13.29
N ARG A 66 -6.42 17.91 -12.52
CA ARG A 66 -6.65 16.45 -12.45
C ARG A 66 -5.35 15.69 -12.22
N ARG A 67 -4.59 16.11 -11.21
CA ARG A 67 -3.29 15.52 -10.83
C ARG A 67 -3.26 15.12 -9.37
N ILE A 68 -2.60 14.01 -9.08
CA ILE A 68 -2.15 13.63 -7.75
C ILE A 68 -0.63 13.80 -7.73
N LEU A 69 -0.13 14.61 -6.82
CA LEU A 69 1.29 14.73 -6.54
C LEU A 69 1.63 13.81 -5.37
N ILE A 70 2.72 13.05 -5.47
CA ILE A 70 3.23 12.17 -4.42
C ILE A 70 4.69 12.54 -4.14
N ARG A 71 5.09 12.53 -2.87
CA ARG A 71 6.49 12.75 -2.49
C ARG A 71 7.35 11.59 -2.98
N SER A 72 8.44 11.90 -3.67
CA SER A 72 9.40 10.88 -4.09
C SER A 72 10.12 10.27 -2.88
N GLY A 73 10.38 8.96 -2.92
CA GLY A 73 11.19 8.26 -1.90
C GLY A 73 10.42 7.88 -0.63
N LEU A 74 9.09 7.87 -0.66
CA LEU A 74 8.30 7.26 0.41
C LEU A 74 8.55 5.75 0.48
N THR A 75 8.39 5.17 1.67
CA THR A 75 8.36 3.71 1.80
C THR A 75 7.10 3.16 1.12
N GLY A 76 7.12 1.90 0.69
CA GLY A 76 5.98 1.27 0.02
C GLY A 76 4.64 1.47 0.77
N PRO A 77 4.57 1.23 2.09
CA PRO A 77 3.35 1.45 2.87
C PRO A 77 2.88 2.92 2.91
N LEU A 78 3.81 3.87 3.02
CA LEU A 78 3.48 5.30 3.03
C LEU A 78 3.03 5.77 1.65
N GLU A 79 3.70 5.34 0.59
CA GLU A 79 3.30 5.65 -0.78
C GLU A 79 1.90 5.13 -1.08
N ARG A 80 1.64 3.86 -0.72
CA ARG A 80 0.33 3.23 -0.92
C ARG A 80 -0.77 3.96 -0.15
N GLU A 81 -0.51 4.31 1.11
CA GLU A 81 -1.44 5.09 1.93
C GLU A 81 -1.74 6.46 1.32
N THR A 82 -0.69 7.18 0.91
CA THR A 82 -0.84 8.51 0.32
C THR A 82 -1.60 8.44 -1.01
N LEU A 83 -1.32 7.45 -1.87
CA LEU A 83 -2.07 7.25 -3.11
C LEU A 83 -3.56 6.98 -2.86
N HIS A 84 -3.90 6.16 -1.88
CA HIS A 84 -5.30 5.88 -1.54
C HIS A 84 -6.00 7.11 -0.94
N HIS A 85 -5.32 7.86 -0.09
CA HIS A 85 -5.83 9.12 0.48
C HIS A 85 -6.16 10.12 -0.64
N GLU A 86 -5.19 10.38 -1.53
CA GLU A 86 -5.38 11.34 -2.63
C GLU A 86 -6.36 10.84 -3.70
N TYR A 87 -6.45 9.53 -3.91
CA TYR A 87 -7.51 8.93 -4.76
C TYR A 87 -8.90 9.25 -4.22
N VAL A 88 -9.11 9.18 -2.90
CA VAL A 88 -10.41 9.52 -2.30
C VAL A 88 -10.72 11.01 -2.47
N HIS A 89 -9.72 11.89 -2.37
CA HIS A 89 -9.92 13.30 -2.73
C HIS A 89 -10.31 13.47 -4.21
N ALA A 90 -9.63 12.76 -5.11
CA ALA A 90 -9.91 12.79 -6.55
C ALA A 90 -11.32 12.29 -6.90
N LYS A 91 -11.76 11.21 -6.25
CA LYS A 91 -13.09 10.59 -6.43
C LYS A 91 -14.22 11.55 -6.10
N TYR A 92 -14.04 12.38 -5.07
CA TYR A 92 -15.05 13.34 -4.61
C TYR A 92 -14.78 14.77 -5.06
N ARG A 93 -13.69 15.00 -5.81
CA ARG A 93 -13.26 16.30 -6.32
C ARG A 93 -13.08 17.35 -5.22
N ASP A 94 -12.51 16.92 -4.09
CA ASP A 94 -12.30 17.82 -2.97
C ASP A 94 -11.38 18.98 -3.34
N ARG A 95 -11.70 20.17 -2.84
CA ARG A 95 -10.92 21.38 -3.02
C ARG A 95 -10.51 21.92 -1.65
N GLY A 96 -9.20 22.03 -1.44
CA GLY A 96 -8.64 22.46 -0.16
C GLY A 96 -8.73 21.39 0.92
N SER A 97 -8.45 21.80 2.16
CA SER A 97 -8.28 20.91 3.32
C SER A 97 -9.47 20.98 4.28
N ASP A 98 -10.68 20.72 3.76
CA ASP A 98 -11.88 20.68 4.60
C ASP A 98 -11.80 19.50 5.59
N PRO A 99 -11.98 19.70 6.91
CA PRO A 99 -11.84 18.63 7.88
C PRO A 99 -12.79 17.45 7.67
N SER A 100 -13.96 17.64 7.06
CA SER A 100 -14.88 16.55 6.75
C SER A 100 -14.41 15.73 5.55
N ALA A 101 -13.83 16.39 4.54
CA ALA A 101 -13.18 15.75 3.40
C ALA A 101 -11.98 14.91 3.84
N GLU A 102 -11.09 15.46 4.67
CA GLU A 102 -9.94 14.72 5.22
C GLU A 102 -10.38 13.49 6.02
N ARG A 103 -11.37 13.63 6.91
CA ARG A 103 -11.90 12.48 7.67
C ARG A 103 -12.53 11.40 6.78
N ARG A 104 -13.15 11.80 5.66
CA ARG A 104 -13.68 10.85 4.67
C ARG A 104 -12.54 10.15 3.94
N ALA A 105 -11.53 10.89 3.51
CA ALA A 105 -10.32 10.37 2.86
C ALA A 105 -9.60 9.36 3.76
N GLU A 106 -9.32 9.72 5.01
CA GLU A 106 -8.74 8.81 6.00
C GLU A 106 -9.55 7.52 6.16
N ARG A 107 -10.88 7.63 6.36
CA ARG A 107 -11.74 6.45 6.58
C ARG A 107 -11.76 5.54 5.35
N GLU A 108 -12.00 6.08 4.17
CA GLU A 108 -12.06 5.27 2.95
C GLU A 108 -10.70 4.66 2.63
N CYS A 109 -9.61 5.43 2.79
CA CYS A 109 -8.23 4.93 2.69
C CYS A 109 -8.02 3.71 3.61
N ALA A 110 -8.35 3.83 4.89
CA ALA A 110 -8.21 2.74 5.84
C ALA A 110 -9.07 1.51 5.48
N SER A 111 -10.30 1.72 5.00
CA SER A 111 -11.17 0.62 4.57
C SER A 111 -10.69 -0.11 3.30
N MET A 112 -9.93 0.57 2.43
CA MET A 112 -9.37 -0.03 1.22
C MET A 112 -8.06 -0.79 1.52
N LEU A 113 -7.26 -0.29 2.46
CA LEU A 113 -5.94 -0.84 2.76
C LEU A 113 -5.93 -2.00 3.74
N ILE A 114 -6.92 -2.07 4.63
CA ILE A 114 -6.95 -3.09 5.68
C ILE A 114 -7.74 -4.31 5.21
N ASP A 115 -7.05 -5.45 5.08
CA ASP A 115 -7.70 -6.74 4.98
C ASP A 115 -8.39 -7.06 6.31
N GLU A 116 -9.73 -7.17 6.26
CA GLU A 116 -10.56 -7.36 7.44
C GLU A 116 -10.29 -8.71 8.13
N ARG A 117 -9.93 -9.77 7.38
CA ARG A 117 -9.66 -11.11 7.93
C ARG A 117 -8.33 -11.13 8.66
N GLU A 118 -7.29 -10.57 8.06
CA GLU A 118 -5.96 -10.47 8.65
C GLU A 118 -5.97 -9.53 9.87
N TYR A 119 -6.64 -8.39 9.77
CA TYR A 119 -6.85 -7.48 10.90
C TYR A 119 -7.54 -8.18 12.07
N ALA A 120 -8.65 -8.89 11.80
CA ALA A 120 -9.37 -9.61 12.85
C ALA A 120 -8.52 -10.73 13.48
N ALA A 121 -7.67 -11.40 12.70
CA ALA A 121 -6.75 -12.42 13.20
C ALA A 121 -5.66 -11.80 14.09
N ALA A 122 -5.09 -10.66 13.68
CA ALA A 122 -4.08 -9.93 14.43
C ALA A 122 -4.63 -9.40 15.77
N GLU A 123 -5.81 -8.80 15.77
CA GLU A 123 -6.52 -8.36 16.98
C GLU A 123 -6.80 -9.52 17.94
N ARG A 124 -7.31 -10.66 17.44
CA ARG A 124 -7.57 -11.86 18.27
C ARG A 124 -6.30 -12.47 18.87
N SER A 125 -5.16 -12.27 18.21
CA SER A 125 -3.86 -12.72 18.68
C SER A 125 -3.25 -11.77 19.73
N GLY A 126 -3.93 -10.65 20.04
CA GLY A 126 -3.49 -9.68 21.03
C GLY A 126 -2.34 -8.79 20.55
N LEU A 127 -2.16 -8.62 19.24
CA LEU A 127 -1.14 -7.72 18.73
C LEU A 127 -1.44 -6.26 19.10
N SER A 128 -0.38 -5.52 19.42
CA SER A 128 -0.49 -4.07 19.59
C SER A 128 -0.81 -3.40 18.25
N PRO A 129 -1.35 -2.16 18.22
CA PRO A 129 -1.62 -1.45 16.97
C PRO A 129 -0.40 -1.35 16.04
N LEU A 130 0.80 -1.21 16.61
CA LEU A 130 2.05 -1.22 15.84
C LEU A 130 2.37 -2.62 15.28
N GLY A 131 2.13 -3.68 16.06
CA GLY A 131 2.26 -5.05 15.59
C GLY A 131 1.30 -5.38 14.44
N ILE A 132 0.05 -4.92 14.54
CA ILE A 132 -0.95 -5.03 13.46
C ILE A 132 -0.46 -4.27 12.21
N ALA A 133 0.01 -3.04 12.37
CA ALA A 133 0.52 -2.23 11.27
C ALA A 133 1.68 -2.92 10.53
N HIS A 134 2.62 -3.50 11.29
CA HIS A 134 3.71 -4.29 10.71
C HIS A 134 3.22 -5.54 10.00
N GLN A 135 2.27 -6.27 10.57
CA GLN A 135 1.74 -7.50 9.96
C GLN A 135 1.00 -7.22 8.65
N LEU A 136 0.22 -6.12 8.59
CA LEU A 136 -0.59 -5.76 7.43
C LEU A 136 0.18 -4.91 6.39
N ASP A 137 1.46 -4.62 6.61
CA ASP A 137 2.28 -3.74 5.76
C ASP A 137 1.62 -2.35 5.50
N VAL A 138 1.05 -1.76 6.55
CA VAL A 138 0.41 -0.42 6.49
C VAL A 138 1.00 0.54 7.53
N PRO A 139 0.92 1.86 7.31
CA PRO A 139 1.28 2.82 8.34
C PRO A 139 0.42 2.68 9.60
N LEU A 140 1.01 2.91 10.77
CA LEU A 140 0.30 2.89 12.06
C LEU A 140 -0.92 3.84 12.08
N ALA A 141 -0.85 4.95 11.35
CA ALA A 141 -1.96 5.90 11.23
C ALA A 141 -3.22 5.23 10.64
N VAL A 142 -3.05 4.36 9.62
CA VAL A 142 -4.16 3.64 8.97
C VAL A 142 -4.87 2.73 9.98
N VAL A 143 -4.11 1.96 10.76
CA VAL A 143 -4.67 1.08 11.82
C VAL A 143 -5.44 1.90 12.86
N ARG A 144 -4.89 3.04 13.29
CA ARG A 144 -5.54 3.91 14.29
C ARG A 144 -6.84 4.51 13.75
N VAL A 145 -6.85 4.95 12.49
CA VAL A 145 -8.07 5.42 11.82
C VAL A 145 -9.09 4.30 11.81
N TYR A 146 -8.72 3.10 11.33
CA TYR A 146 -9.63 1.97 11.24
C TYR A 146 -10.26 1.60 12.60
N GLN A 147 -9.44 1.49 13.65
CA GLN A 147 -9.90 1.27 15.02
C GLN A 147 -10.87 2.36 15.49
N ARG A 148 -10.54 3.64 15.26
CA ARG A 148 -11.40 4.78 15.60
C ARG A 148 -12.74 4.72 14.89
N GLU A 149 -12.75 4.35 13.60
CA GLU A 149 -13.98 4.29 12.81
C GLU A 149 -14.86 3.08 13.18
N ILE A 150 -14.28 1.96 13.59
CA ILE A 150 -15.00 0.82 14.20
C ILE A 150 -15.65 1.24 15.51
N LEU A 151 -14.87 1.84 16.43
CA LEU A 151 -15.37 2.29 17.74
C LEU A 151 -16.49 3.32 17.61
N ALA A 152 -16.43 4.16 16.58
CA ALA A 152 -17.47 5.14 16.29
C ALA A 152 -18.67 4.56 15.51
N GLY A 153 -18.69 3.27 15.21
CA GLY A 153 -19.77 2.59 14.49
C GLY A 153 -19.89 2.97 13.00
N ARG A 154 -18.85 3.58 12.42
CA ARG A 154 -18.81 3.99 11.00
C ARG A 154 -18.22 2.93 10.09
N LEU A 155 -17.45 2.00 10.64
CA LEU A 155 -17.03 0.75 10.00
C LEU A 155 -17.53 -0.44 10.81
N PRO A 156 -17.90 -1.56 10.16
CA PRO A 156 -18.25 -2.79 10.87
C PRO A 156 -17.03 -3.35 11.59
N ASP A 157 -17.20 -3.92 12.79
CA ASP A 157 -16.11 -4.59 13.51
C ASP A 157 -15.82 -5.97 12.88
N PRO A 158 -14.66 -6.19 12.23
CA PRO A 158 -14.34 -7.47 11.60
C PRO A 158 -14.23 -8.63 12.60
N ARG A 159 -13.99 -8.35 13.88
CA ARG A 159 -13.85 -9.36 14.93
C ARG A 159 -15.17 -10.04 15.26
N LEU A 160 -16.29 -9.38 14.96
CA LEU A 160 -17.65 -9.88 15.19
C LEU A 160 -18.17 -10.76 14.06
N ARG A 161 -17.46 -10.87 12.93
CA ARG A 161 -17.89 -11.74 11.84
C ARG A 161 -17.71 -13.21 12.21
N PRO A 162 -18.68 -14.09 11.90
CA PRO A 162 -18.58 -15.51 12.20
C PRO A 162 -17.38 -16.13 11.48
N ARG A 163 -16.68 -17.02 12.17
CA ARG A 163 -15.51 -17.73 11.63
C ARG A 163 -16.01 -18.82 10.68
N GLY A 164 -16.18 -18.52 9.39
CA GLY A 164 -16.33 -19.53 8.34
C GLY A 164 -17.62 -19.51 7.53
N GLU A 165 -17.73 -18.57 6.59
CA GLU A 165 -18.48 -18.80 5.35
C GLU A 165 -17.45 -18.79 4.22
N GLY A 166 -17.04 -19.98 3.76
CA GLY A 166 -16.01 -20.14 2.74
C GLY A 166 -15.44 -21.56 2.62
N GLU A 167 -15.61 -22.42 3.61
CA GLU A 167 -15.18 -23.83 3.52
C GLU A 167 -16.41 -24.73 3.45
N VAL A 168 -17.00 -24.82 2.27
CA VAL A 168 -17.93 -25.91 1.96
C VAL A 168 -17.06 -27.14 1.80
N ALA A 169 -17.05 -27.98 2.84
CA ALA A 169 -16.39 -29.27 2.82
C ALA A 169 -16.96 -30.12 1.67
N ASP A 170 -16.12 -30.36 0.67
CA ASP A 170 -16.29 -31.41 -0.31
C ASP A 170 -16.31 -32.75 0.45
N ARG A 171 -17.50 -33.34 0.63
CA ARG A 171 -17.66 -34.70 1.15
C ARG A 171 -17.77 -35.62 -0.05
N PRO A 172 -16.85 -36.57 -0.26
CA PRO A 172 -17.08 -37.61 -1.25
C PRO A 172 -18.23 -38.51 -0.77
N ALA A 173 -19.07 -38.89 -1.73
CA ALA A 173 -20.17 -39.84 -1.59
C ALA A 173 -19.66 -41.29 -1.45
#